data_AF-A0A6E8W5R5-F1
#
_entry.id   AF-A0A6E8W5R5-F1
#
_cell.length_a   1.000
_cell.length_b   1.000
_cell.length_c   1.000
_cell.angle_alpha   90.00
_cell.angle_beta   90.00
_cell.angle_gamma   90.00
#
_symmetry.space_group_name_H-M   'P 1'
#
loop_
_entity.id
_entity.type
_entity.pdbx_description
1 polymer ?
#
loop_
_entity_poly.entity_id
_entity_poly.type
_entity_poly.pdbx_seq_one_letter_code
_entity_poly.pdbx_strand_id
1 'polypeptide(L)'
;LNSCPMRRIAQNYVIATTTRVNLRGVKVPEHIDDRYFRRVHPKKDSRTERDIFARKEFKYVPTEQRKADQKTVDTAVMAAIKAHPEGKLIQRYLKSMFSLRTNMFPHRMKF
;
A
#
# COMPACT_ATOMS: atom_id res chain seq x y z
N LEU A 1 -7.07 -6.80 2.51
CA LEU A 1 -8.15 -7.10 1.51
C LEU A 1 -7.59 -7.42 0.13
N ASN A 2 -6.67 -6.60 -0.36
CA ASN A 2 -6.19 -6.54 -1.74
C ASN A 2 -4.67 -6.71 -1.87
N SER A 3 -4.04 -7.28 -0.84
CA SER A 3 -2.59 -7.49 -0.75
C SER A 3 -1.73 -6.22 -0.90
N CYS A 4 -2.31 -5.03 -0.73
CA CYS A 4 -1.58 -3.77 -0.70
C CYS A 4 -1.10 -3.46 0.72
N PRO A 5 0.23 -3.38 0.98
CA PRO A 5 0.74 -2.88 2.25
C PRO A 5 0.62 -1.36 2.31
N MET A 6 0.80 -0.79 3.49
CA MET A 6 0.94 0.64 3.70
C MET A 6 2.12 1.16 2.86
N ARG A 7 1.80 2.03 1.91
CA ARG A 7 2.73 2.46 0.87
C ARG A 7 2.45 3.90 0.46
N ARG A 8 3.53 4.62 0.16
CA ARG A 8 3.47 5.94 -0.47
C ARG A 8 3.43 5.82 -1.98
N ILE A 9 2.56 6.62 -2.59
CA ILE A 9 2.34 6.69 -4.03
C ILE A 9 2.22 8.17 -4.40
N ALA A 10 2.84 8.58 -5.51
CA ALA A 10 2.67 9.94 -6.01
C ALA A 10 1.27 10.11 -6.62
N GLN A 11 0.68 11.30 -6.46
CA GLN A 11 -0.69 11.58 -6.89
C GLN A 11 -0.93 11.29 -8.38
N ASN A 12 0.06 11.52 -9.23
CA ASN A 12 -0.01 11.29 -10.67
C ASN A 12 -0.22 9.81 -11.06
N TYR A 13 0.04 8.87 -10.13
CA TYR A 13 -0.19 7.44 -10.36
C TYR A 13 -1.55 6.94 -9.85
N VAL A 14 -2.41 7.84 -9.37
CA VAL A 14 -3.71 7.48 -8.77
C VAL A 14 -4.83 8.15 -9.56
N ILE A 15 -5.86 7.37 -9.87
CA ILE A 15 -7.15 7.91 -10.33
C ILE A 15 -8.05 7.99 -9.10
N ALA A 16 -8.46 9.20 -8.74
CA ALA A 16 -9.39 9.40 -7.63
C ALA A 16 -10.80 9.02 -8.09
N THR A 17 -11.41 8.04 -7.43
CA THR A 17 -12.79 7.64 -7.71
C THR A 17 -13.79 8.43 -6.86
N THR A 18 -15.05 8.43 -7.27
CA THR A 18 -16.18 9.07 -6.59
C THR A 18 -16.52 8.45 -5.24
N THR A 19 -16.22 7.17 -5.03
CA THR A 19 -16.52 6.44 -3.79
C THR A 19 -15.68 6.97 -2.64
N ARG A 20 -16.34 7.41 -1.55
CA ARG A 20 -15.68 7.97 -0.37
C ARG A 20 -15.94 7.10 0.87
N VAL A 21 -14.89 6.82 1.63
CA VAL A 21 -14.99 6.19 2.95
C VAL A 21 -14.62 7.22 4.00
N ASN A 22 -15.47 7.39 5.02
CA ASN A 22 -15.22 8.33 6.10
C ASN A 22 -14.12 7.81 7.04
N LEU A 23 -12.94 8.43 6.98
CA LEU A 23 -11.76 8.04 7.77
C LEU A 23 -11.49 8.96 8.98
N ARG A 24 -12.41 9.85 9.34
CA ARG A 24 -12.22 10.85 10.41
C ARG A 24 -11.87 10.25 11.78
N GLY A 25 -12.27 9.01 12.06
CA GLY A 25 -11.96 8.31 13.30
C GLY A 25 -10.65 7.49 13.29
N VAL A 26 -9.95 7.43 12.15
CA VAL A 26 -8.71 6.65 12.01
C VAL A 26 -7.53 7.50 12.43
N LYS A 27 -6.91 7.16 13.56
CA LYS A 27 -5.68 7.80 14.02
C LYS A 27 -4.49 7.14 13.34
N VAL A 28 -3.71 7.92 12.62
CA VAL A 28 -2.42 7.49 12.07
C VAL A 28 -1.36 7.79 13.13
N PRO A 29 -0.55 6.80 13.55
CA PRO A 29 0.55 7.04 14.48
C PRO A 29 1.54 8.10 13.97
N GLU A 30 2.01 8.96 14.86
CA GLU A 30 2.90 10.09 14.52
C GLU A 30 4.26 9.65 13.97
N HIS A 31 4.71 8.43 14.27
CA HIS A 31 6.00 7.92 13.79
C HIS A 31 5.99 7.53 12.30
N ILE A 32 4.85 7.66 11.61
CA ILE A 32 4.68 7.31 10.19
C ILE A 32 5.06 8.49 9.30
N ASP A 33 6.37 8.76 9.23
CA ASP A 33 6.95 9.88 8.49
C ASP A 33 7.64 9.48 7.19
N ASP A 34 8.20 10.45 6.47
CA ASP A 34 8.99 10.25 5.24
C ASP A 34 10.16 9.31 5.47
N ARG A 35 10.75 9.40 6.66
CA ARG A 35 11.84 8.53 7.11
C ARG A 35 11.38 7.09 7.26
N TYR A 36 10.16 6.87 7.73
CA TYR A 36 9.60 5.53 7.93
C TYR A 36 9.50 4.76 6.61
N PHE A 37 9.16 5.41 5.49
CA PHE A 37 9.03 4.75 4.18
C PHE A 37 10.31 4.73 3.34
N ARG A 38 11.43 5.28 3.85
CA ARG A 38 12.70 5.28 3.13
C ARG A 38 13.11 3.84 2.80
N ARG A 39 13.58 3.64 1.56
CA ARG A 39 14.07 2.33 1.12
C ARG A 39 15.32 1.96 1.93
N VAL A 40 15.34 0.74 2.43
CA VAL A 40 16.53 0.15 3.03
C VAL A 40 17.42 -0.32 1.90
N HIS A 41 18.58 0.31 1.75
CA HIS A 41 19.60 -0.12 0.80
C HIS A 41 20.54 -1.11 1.49
N PRO A 42 21.02 -2.15 0.77
CA PRO A 42 22.08 -2.99 1.30
C PRO A 42 23.29 -2.13 1.62
N LYS A 43 23.95 -2.41 2.75
CA LYS A 43 25.23 -1.77 3.06
C LYS A 43 26.21 -2.15 1.96
N LYS A 44 26.90 -1.15 1.39
CA LYS A 44 27.99 -1.42 0.45
C LYS A 44 29.09 -2.14 1.22
N ASP A 45 29.46 -3.33 0.77
CA ASP A 45 30.64 -4.02 1.31
C ASP A 45 31.88 -3.18 0.99
N SER A 46 32.64 -2.82 2.03
CA SER A 46 33.84 -1.97 1.92
C SER A 46 35.09 -2.75 1.53
N ARG A 47 34.99 -4.06 1.25
CA ARG A 47 36.10 -4.91 0.85
C ARG A 47 36.10 -5.10 -0.67
N THR A 48 37.09 -4.52 -1.33
CA THR A 48 37.29 -4.49 -2.79
C THR A 48 37.53 -5.88 -3.41
N GLU A 49 37.93 -6.87 -2.61
CA GLU A 49 38.41 -8.20 -3.05
C GLU A 49 37.49 -9.36 -2.62
N ARG A 50 36.19 -9.28 -2.87
CA ARG A 50 35.33 -10.48 -2.82
C ARG A 50 34.81 -10.80 -4.21
N ASP A 51 34.78 -12.10 -4.49
CA ASP A 51 34.28 -12.70 -5.71
C ASP A 51 32.91 -12.09 -6.08
N ILE A 52 32.87 -11.39 -7.21
CA ILE A 52 31.72 -10.58 -7.66
C ILE A 52 30.49 -11.46 -7.87
N PHE A 53 30.71 -12.77 -8.08
CA PHE A 53 29.67 -13.80 -8.23
C PHE A 53 29.10 -14.31 -6.89
N ALA A 54 29.71 -13.98 -5.74
CA ALA A 54 29.20 -14.32 -4.41
C ALA A 54 28.22 -13.27 -3.83
N ARG A 55 27.72 -12.34 -4.66
CA ARG A 55 26.74 -11.33 -4.23
C ARG A 55 25.45 -12.01 -3.76
N LYS A 56 25.25 -12.07 -2.43
CA LYS A 56 23.98 -12.48 -1.84
C LYS A 56 22.88 -11.53 -2.31
N GLU A 57 21.84 -12.08 -2.92
CA GLU A 57 20.65 -11.31 -3.29
C GLU A 57 20.04 -10.69 -2.03
N PHE A 58 19.97 -9.36 -2.00
CA PHE A 58 19.30 -8.65 -0.91
C PHE A 58 17.79 -8.81 -1.06
N LYS A 59 17.20 -9.70 -0.26
CA LYS A 59 15.74 -9.81 -0.11
C LYS A 59 15.28 -8.91 1.02
N TYR A 60 14.46 -7.92 0.69
CA TYR A 60 13.86 -7.04 1.69
C TYR A 60 12.89 -7.85 2.57
N VAL A 61 13.13 -7.86 3.88
CA VAL A 61 12.24 -8.45 4.87
C VAL A 61 11.60 -7.33 5.70
N PRO A 62 10.26 -7.27 5.82
CA PRO A 62 9.61 -6.29 6.67
C PRO A 62 9.98 -6.49 8.14
N THR A 63 10.39 -5.40 8.80
CA THR A 63 10.60 -5.32 10.25
C THR A 63 9.31 -5.61 11.02
N GLU A 64 9.42 -6.11 12.25
CA GLU A 64 8.27 -6.41 13.11
C GLU A 64 7.40 -5.17 13.40
N GLN A 65 8.03 -4.01 13.59
CA GLN A 65 7.34 -2.73 13.77
C GLN A 65 6.39 -2.44 12.59
N ARG A 66 6.88 -2.53 11.35
CA ARG A 66 6.06 -2.34 10.13
C ARG A 66 4.88 -3.32 10.07
N LYS A 67 5.03 -4.54 10.57
CA LYS A 67 3.93 -5.52 10.63
C LYS A 67 2.90 -5.14 11.70
N ALA A 68 3.34 -4.62 12.85
CA ALA A 68 2.44 -4.16 13.91
C ALA A 68 1.65 -2.91 13.45
N ASP A 69 2.32 -1.92 12.88
CA ASP A 69 1.71 -0.68 12.38
C ASP A 69 0.71 -0.95 11.25
N GLN A 70 1.01 -1.92 10.38
CA GLN A 70 0.06 -2.36 9.35
C GLN A 70 -1.23 -2.89 9.98
N LYS A 71 -1.11 -3.75 11.00
CA LYS A 71 -2.27 -4.35 11.66
C LYS A 71 -3.13 -3.30 12.35
N THR A 72 -2.54 -2.33 13.04
CA THR A 72 -3.28 -1.29 13.77
C THR A 72 -4.04 -0.37 12.82
N VAL A 73 -3.44 0.03 11.70
CA VAL A 73 -4.12 0.87 10.71
C VAL A 73 -5.18 0.07 9.94
N ASP A 74 -4.87 -1.18 9.56
CA ASP A 74 -5.81 -2.03 8.83
C ASP A 74 -7.07 -2.32 9.66
N THR A 75 -6.95 -2.57 10.97
CA THR A 75 -8.14 -2.81 11.82
C THR A 75 -9.05 -1.59 11.86
N ALA A 76 -8.48 -0.38 11.99
CA ALA A 76 -9.24 0.86 11.99
C ALA A 76 -9.92 1.14 10.64
N VAL A 77 -9.20 0.97 9.52
CA VAL A 77 -9.75 1.15 8.17
C VAL A 77 -10.83 0.12 7.87
N MET A 78 -10.64 -1.14 8.29
CA MET A 78 -11.63 -2.20 8.11
C MET A 78 -12.92 -1.92 8.89
N ALA A 79 -12.82 -1.33 10.08
CA ALA A 79 -13.99 -0.88 10.83
C ALA A 79 -14.75 0.22 10.08
N ALA A 80 -14.03 1.23 9.56
CA ALA A 80 -14.62 2.30 8.76
C ALA A 80 -15.32 1.79 7.49
N ILE A 81 -14.71 0.82 6.78
CA ILE A 81 -15.32 0.20 5.60
C ILE A 81 -16.60 -0.57 5.98
N LYS A 82 -16.59 -1.31 7.10
CA LYS A 82 -17.77 -2.05 7.56
C LYS A 82 -18.92 -1.14 7.98
N ALA A 83 -18.63 0.04 8.52
CA ALA A 83 -19.63 1.03 8.91
C ALA A 83 -20.28 1.75 7.70
N HIS A 84 -19.67 1.69 6.52
CA HIS A 84 -20.25 2.27 5.31
C HIS A 84 -21.53 1.51 4.89
N PRO A 85 -22.60 2.19 4.42
CA PRO A 85 -23.83 1.52 3.96
C PRO A 85 -23.57 0.41 2.94
N GLU A 86 -22.64 0.64 2.03
CA GLU A 86 -22.21 -0.31 1.01
C GLU A 86 -20.95 -1.12 1.38
N GLY A 87 -20.63 -1.27 2.67
CA GLY A 87 -19.37 -1.85 3.13
C GLY A 87 -19.06 -3.23 2.56
N LYS A 88 -20.09 -4.09 2.39
CA LYS A 88 -19.93 -5.41 1.75
C LYS A 88 -19.53 -5.30 0.26
N LEU A 89 -20.10 -4.34 -0.47
CA LEU A 89 -19.78 -4.09 -1.87
C LEU A 89 -18.36 -3.53 -2.00
N ILE A 90 -18.00 -2.54 -1.16
CA ILE A 90 -16.65 -1.94 -1.15
C ILE A 90 -15.58 -3.01 -0.86
N GLN A 91 -15.82 -3.93 0.08
CA GLN A 91 -14.88 -5.02 0.34
C GLN A 91 -14.67 -5.94 -0.87
N ARG A 92 -15.73 -6.22 -1.63
CA ARG A 92 -15.64 -7.00 -2.88
C ARG A 92 -14.92 -6.21 -3.97
N TYR A 93 -15.26 -4.93 -4.11
CA TYR A 93 -14.63 -4.01 -5.06
C TYR A 93 -13.11 -3.94 -4.84
N LEU A 94 -12.67 -3.72 -3.60
CA LEU A 94 -11.25 -3.67 -3.27
C LEU A 94 -10.51 -5.00 -3.54
N LYS A 95 -11.19 -6.15 -3.43
CA LYS A 95 -10.60 -7.45 -3.77
C LYS A 95 -10.46 -7.68 -5.28
N SER A 96 -11.28 -7.01 -6.09
CA SER A 96 -11.23 -7.15 -7.54
C SER A 96 -10.10 -6.33 -8.16
N MET A 97 -9.47 -6.86 -9.20
CA MET A 97 -8.48 -6.12 -9.99
C MET A 97 -9.17 -5.20 -10.98
N PHE A 98 -8.66 -3.98 -11.14
CA PHE A 98 -9.10 -3.08 -12.18
C PHE A 98 -8.61 -3.56 -13.55
N SER A 99 -9.51 -3.65 -14.52
CA SER A 99 -9.18 -3.95 -15.91
C SER A 99 -10.16 -3.25 -16.85
N LEU A 100 -9.68 -2.94 -18.05
CA LEU A 100 -10.52 -2.48 -19.16
C LEU A 100 -10.80 -3.69 -20.04
N ARG A 101 -12.07 -3.93 -20.34
CA ARG A 101 -12.47 -4.93 -21.34
C ARG A 101 -12.65 -4.25 -22.70
N THR A 102 -12.86 -5.06 -23.74
CA THR A 102 -13.24 -4.56 -25.06
C THR A 102 -14.44 -3.61 -24.93
N ASN A 103 -14.38 -2.48 -25.65
CA ASN A 103 -15.39 -1.39 -25.62
C ASN A 103 -15.50 -0.59 -24.31
N MET A 104 -14.52 -0.70 -23.40
CA MET A 104 -14.42 0.17 -22.22
C MET A 104 -13.40 1.31 -22.48
N PHE A 105 -13.90 2.54 -22.66
CA PHE A 105 -13.07 3.71 -22.99
C PHE A 105 -12.80 4.61 -21.78
N PRO A 106 -11.55 4.78 -21.33
CA PRO A 106 -11.23 5.56 -20.13
C PRO A 106 -11.71 7.01 -20.16
N HIS A 107 -11.64 7.67 -21.31
CA HIS A 107 -12.09 9.06 -21.48
C HIS A 107 -13.61 9.24 -21.33
N ARG A 108 -14.39 8.16 -21.39
CA ARG A 108 -15.84 8.17 -21.17
C ARG A 108 -16.22 7.71 -19.76
N MET A 109 -15.27 7.16 -19.01
CA MET A 109 -15.51 6.69 -17.66
C MET A 109 -15.52 7.87 -16.69
N LYS A 110 -16.48 7.83 -15.77
CA LYS A 110 -16.48 8.69 -14.59
C LYS A 110 -15.89 7.85 -13.47
N PHE A 111 -14.68 8.21 -13.07
CA PHE A 111 -14.01 7.61 -11.93
C PHE A 111 -14.55 8.22 -10.65
#